data_AF-A0A060C3Q5-F1
#
_entry.id   AF-A0A060C3Q5-F1
#
_cell.length_a   1.000
_cell.length_b   1.000
_cell.length_c   1.000
_cell.angle_alpha   90.00
_cell.angle_beta   90.00
_cell.angle_gamma   90.00
#
_symmetry.space_group_name_H-M   'P 1'
#
loop_
_entity.id
_entity.type
_entity.pdbx_description
1 polymer ?
#
loop_
_entity_poly.entity_id
_entity_poly.type
_entity_poly.pdbx_seq_one_letter_code
_entity_poly.pdbx_strand_id
1 'polypeptide(L)'
;DDHYLYLFAEMEEPHVWANLQKRDTIVFYDNDFEVFIDPVGEAHNYFEIETNAIGTVFDLSLTMPYRAPPSSLHPVSMELPRVEARHSLRG
;
A
#
# COMPACT_ATOMS: atom_id res chain seq x y z
N ASP A 1 7.58 0.03 18.83
CA ASP A 1 8.87 0.47 19.38
C ASP A 1 9.22 1.78 18.69
N ASP A 2 10.47 2.24 18.76
CA ASP A 2 10.90 3.52 18.14
C ASP A 2 11.46 3.32 16.72
N HIS A 3 11.36 2.11 16.15
CA HIS A 3 11.97 1.76 14.86
C HIS A 3 10.97 1.46 13.76
N TYR A 4 9.74 1.08 14.11
CA TYR A 4 8.73 0.66 13.14
C TYR A 4 7.41 1.40 13.31
N LEU A 5 6.78 1.65 12.16
CA LEU A 5 5.38 2.04 12.10
C LEU A 5 4.52 0.78 12.12
N TYR A 6 3.61 0.68 13.10
CA TYR A 6 2.65 -0.41 13.20
C TYR A 6 1.26 0.12 12.85
N LEU A 7 0.62 -0.52 11.89
CA LEU A 7 -0.71 -0.17 11.43
C LEU A 7 -1.63 -1.35 11.62
N PHE A 8 -2.83 -1.08 12.12
CA PHE A 8 -3.90 -2.05 12.27
C PHE A 8 -5.20 -1.41 11.80
N ALA A 9 -5.90 -2.10 10.92
CA ALA A 9 -7.23 -1.74 10.48
C ALA A 9 -8.14 -2.95 10.66
N GLU A 10 -9.34 -2.70 11.18
CA GLU A 10 -10.44 -3.66 11.22
C GLU A 10 -11.56 -3.09 10.34
N MET A 11 -11.99 -3.87 9.36
CA MET A 11 -12.94 -3.45 8.33
C MET A 11 -13.94 -4.58 8.06
N GLU A 12 -15.18 -4.21 7.78
CA GLU A 12 -16.24 -5.12 7.36
C GLU A 12 -16.66 -4.75 5.94
N GLU A 13 -16.57 -5.71 5.01
CA GLU A 13 -16.98 -5.56 3.61
C GLU A 13 -17.76 -6.83 3.20
N PRO A 14 -19.08 -6.73 2.93
CA PRO A 14 -19.89 -7.89 2.57
C PRO A 14 -19.53 -8.53 1.22
N HIS A 15 -18.80 -7.82 0.36
CA HIS A 15 -18.47 -8.23 -1.00
C HIS A 15 -16.96 -8.18 -1.28
N VAL A 16 -16.17 -8.87 -0.44
CA VAL A 16 -14.71 -8.90 -0.59
C VAL A 16 -14.22 -9.93 -1.62
N TRP A 17 -13.24 -9.56 -2.45
CA TRP A 17 -12.47 -10.44 -3.32
C TRP A 17 -10.99 -10.05 -3.34
N ALA A 18 -10.14 -11.06 -3.57
CA ALA A 18 -8.70 -10.90 -3.69
C ALA A 18 -8.11 -12.02 -4.57
N ASN A 19 -7.96 -11.74 -5.87
CA ASN A 19 -7.52 -12.71 -6.88
C ASN A 19 -6.02 -12.59 -7.20
N LEU A 20 -5.45 -11.40 -7.01
CA LEU A 20 -4.05 -11.11 -7.28
C LEU A 20 -3.20 -11.71 -6.16
N GLN A 21 -2.21 -12.52 -6.53
CA GLN A 21 -1.35 -13.27 -5.59
C GLN A 21 0.13 -12.90 -5.70
N LYS A 22 0.50 -12.22 -6.79
CA LYS A 22 1.90 -11.90 -7.06
C LYS A 22 2.22 -10.54 -6.44
N ARG A 23 3.19 -10.53 -5.53
CA ARG A 23 3.79 -9.31 -4.97
C ARG A 23 4.18 -8.32 -6.07
N ASP A 24 3.95 -7.04 -5.80
CA ASP A 24 4.21 -5.91 -6.70
C ASP A 24 3.40 -5.96 -8.00
N THR A 25 2.28 -6.68 -7.99
CA THR A 25 1.21 -6.50 -8.98
C THR A 25 0.35 -5.32 -8.56
N ILE A 26 -0.14 -4.56 -9.54
CA ILE A 26 -1.09 -3.46 -9.34
C ILE A 26 -2.34 -4.00 -8.62
N VAL A 27 -2.48 -3.72 -7.32
CA VAL A 27 -3.41 -4.45 -6.44
C VAL A 27 -4.80 -3.82 -6.33
N PHE A 28 -4.97 -2.54 -6.72
CA PHE A 28 -6.28 -1.83 -6.75
C PHE A 28 -7.38 -2.49 -7.60
N TYR A 29 -7.06 -3.51 -8.41
CA TYR A 29 -8.07 -4.31 -9.11
C TYR A 29 -8.79 -5.33 -8.20
N ASP A 30 -8.25 -5.61 -7.01
CA ASP A 30 -8.91 -6.34 -5.92
C ASP A 30 -9.48 -5.37 -4.88
N ASN A 31 -10.21 -5.88 -3.88
CA ASN A 31 -10.41 -5.08 -2.66
C ASN A 31 -9.07 -4.95 -1.93
N ASP A 32 -8.64 -3.72 -1.75
CA ASP A 32 -7.39 -3.38 -1.09
C ASP A 32 -7.55 -2.35 0.03
N PHE A 33 -6.54 -2.34 0.88
CA PHE A 33 -6.33 -1.35 1.92
C PHE A 33 -5.00 -0.66 1.64
N GLU A 34 -5.03 0.67 1.59
CA GLU A 34 -3.90 1.50 1.21
C GLU A 34 -3.44 2.38 2.38
N VAL A 35 -2.14 2.54 2.50
CA VAL A 35 -1.49 3.44 3.46
C VAL A 35 -0.58 4.38 2.69
N PHE A 36 -0.82 5.68 2.87
CA PHE A 36 0.02 6.76 2.37
C PHE A 36 0.89 7.29 3.51
N ILE A 37 2.21 7.29 3.30
CA ILE A 37 3.19 7.76 4.29
C ILE A 37 3.93 8.94 3.70
N ASP A 38 3.68 10.12 4.25
CA ASP A 38 4.43 11.34 3.98
C ASP A 38 5.13 11.79 5.27
N PRO A 39 6.43 11.46 5.45
CA PRO A 39 7.15 11.76 6.69
C PRO A 39 7.32 13.26 6.96
N VAL A 40 7.26 14.10 5.92
CA VAL A 40 7.57 15.53 5.98
C VAL A 40 6.34 16.42 5.77
N GLY A 41 5.24 15.87 5.26
CA GLY A 41 3.94 16.54 5.11
C GLY A 41 3.87 17.49 3.91
N GLU A 42 4.72 17.32 2.89
CA GLU A 42 4.79 18.20 1.72
C GLU A 42 4.18 17.59 0.44
N ALA A 43 3.67 16.36 0.51
CA ALA A 43 3.18 15.54 -0.60
C ALA A 43 4.24 15.17 -1.66
N HIS A 44 5.52 15.36 -1.37
CA HIS A 44 6.66 14.89 -2.16
C HIS A 44 7.41 13.78 -1.42
N ASN A 45 8.08 12.90 -2.17
CA ASN A 45 8.87 11.79 -1.63
C ASN A 45 8.08 10.93 -0.63
N TYR A 46 6.85 10.61 -1.01
CA TYR A 46 5.94 9.84 -0.17
C TYR A 46 5.91 8.37 -0.60
N PHE A 47 5.42 7.52 0.29
CA PHE A 47 5.36 6.08 0.10
C PHE A 47 3.92 5.61 0.13
N GLU A 48 3.65 4.56 -0.64
CA GLU A 48 2.39 3.85 -0.69
C GLU A 48 2.65 2.38 -0.34
N ILE A 49 1.79 1.84 0.52
CA ILE A 49 1.73 0.41 0.81
C ILE A 49 0.28 0.00 0.64
N GLU A 50 0.03 -0.90 -0.30
CA GLU A 50 -1.28 -1.43 -0.59
C GLU A 50 -1.29 -2.93 -0.30
N THR A 51 -2.42 -3.45 0.20
CA THR A 51 -2.60 -4.89 0.36
C THR A 51 -4.03 -5.33 0.11
N ASN A 52 -4.21 -6.44 -0.60
CA ASN A 52 -5.53 -7.07 -0.75
C ASN A 52 -5.87 -7.99 0.43
N ALA A 53 -7.12 -8.47 0.46
CA ALA A 53 -7.66 -9.29 1.56
C ALA A 53 -6.93 -10.62 1.82
N ILE A 54 -6.07 -11.11 0.92
CA ILE A 54 -5.24 -12.31 1.14
C ILE A 54 -3.77 -11.96 1.47
N GLY A 55 -3.43 -10.68 1.61
CA GLY A 55 -2.09 -10.23 1.99
C GLY A 55 -1.11 -10.12 0.83
N THR A 56 -1.59 -10.02 -0.42
CA THR A 56 -0.70 -9.60 -1.52
C THR A 56 -0.37 -8.14 -1.33
N VAL A 57 0.91 -7.81 -1.41
CA VAL A 57 1.42 -6.46 -1.13
C VAL A 57 1.96 -5.83 -2.41
N PHE A 58 1.64 -4.55 -2.59
CA PHE A 58 2.24 -3.64 -3.54
C PHE A 58 2.82 -2.45 -2.76
N ASP A 59 4.06 -2.07 -3.03
CA ASP A 59 4.66 -0.88 -2.42
C ASP A 59 5.42 -0.02 -3.44
N LEU A 60 5.29 1.29 -3.25
CA LEU A 60 5.73 2.29 -4.20
C LEU A 60 6.35 3.49 -3.48
N SER A 61 7.42 4.02 -4.04
CA SER A 61 7.94 5.35 -3.71
C SER A 61 7.67 6.31 -4.86
N LEU A 62 7.12 7.48 -4.50
CA LEU A 62 6.84 8.55 -5.43
C LEU A 62 7.55 9.82 -5.01
N THR A 63 8.33 10.40 -5.92
CA THR A 63 9.01 11.69 -5.67
C THR A 63 8.05 12.88 -5.68
N MET A 64 6.87 12.75 -6.29
CA MET A 64 5.87 13.82 -6.45
C MET A 64 4.43 13.27 -6.46
N PRO A 65 3.40 14.11 -6.17
CA PRO A 65 2.00 13.69 -6.15
C PRO A 65 1.51 13.14 -7.49
N TYR A 66 0.60 12.16 -7.50
CA TYR A 66 -0.05 11.65 -8.72
C TYR A 66 -0.61 12.72 -9.67
N ARG A 67 -1.03 13.88 -9.13
CA ARG A 67 -1.58 15.00 -9.92
C ARG A 67 -0.50 15.92 -10.52
N ALA A 68 0.77 15.60 -10.35
CA ALA A 68 1.87 16.33 -10.95
C ALA A 68 1.91 16.14 -12.49
N PRO A 69 2.53 17.07 -13.24
CA PRO A 69 2.65 16.94 -14.69
C PRO A 69 3.34 15.62 -15.11
N PRO A 70 2.95 15.00 -16.24
CA PRO A 70 3.45 13.68 -16.64
C PRO A 70 4.97 13.56 -16.77
N SER A 71 5.67 14.66 -17.08
CA SER A 71 7.13 14.70 -17.23
C SER A 71 7.90 14.61 -15.92
N SER A 72 7.20 14.47 -14.79
CA SER A 72 7.76 14.74 -13.47
C SER A 72 7.41 13.68 -12.43
N LEU A 73 6.60 12.69 -12.81
CA LEU A 73 6.33 11.49 -12.02
C LEU A 73 7.44 10.45 -12.26
N HIS A 74 8.13 10.05 -11.20
CA HIS A 74 9.12 8.99 -11.23
C HIS A 74 8.77 7.92 -10.19
N PRO A 75 7.89 6.96 -10.52
CA PRO A 75 7.59 5.83 -9.65
C PRO A 75 8.81 4.92 -9.54
N VAL A 76 9.20 4.61 -8.32
CA VAL A 76 10.25 3.64 -8.02
C VAL A 76 9.66 2.56 -7.13
N SER A 77 9.72 1.31 -7.59
CA SER A 77 9.38 0.17 -6.73
C SER A 77 10.29 0.22 -5.51
N MET A 78 9.68 0.26 -4.34
CA MET A 78 10.41 0.04 -3.10
C MET A 78 10.48 -1.46 -2.86
N GLU A 79 11.52 -1.94 -2.19
CA GLU A 79 11.49 -3.27 -1.57
C GLU A 79 11.55 -3.05 -0.06
N LEU A 80 10.37 -2.95 0.58
CA LEU A 80 10.33 -2.94 2.04
C LEU A 80 10.71 -4.33 2.58
N PRO A 81 11.75 -4.44 3.42
CA PRO A 81 12.29 -5.73 3.86
C PRO A 81 11.32 -6.54 4.73
N ARG A 82 10.26 -5.93 5.26
CA ARG A 82 9.21 -6.63 6.01
C ARG A 82 7.91 -5.84 6.07
N VAL A 83 6.95 -6.19 5.20
CA VAL A 83 5.53 -5.84 5.35
C VAL A 83 4.78 -7.14 5.66
N GLU A 84 4.15 -7.22 6.83
CA GLU A 84 3.31 -8.35 7.21
C GLU A 84 1.86 -7.89 7.28
N ALA A 85 1.07 -8.21 6.25
CA ALA A 85 -0.38 -8.09 6.30
C ALA A 85 -0.94 -9.36 6.95
N ARG A 86 -1.52 -9.24 8.15
CA ARG A 86 -2.17 -10.36 8.84
C ARG A 86 -3.68 -10.14 8.83
N HIS A 87 -4.36 -11.01 8.10
CA HIS A 87 -5.82 -10.98 7.99
C HIS A 87 -6.44 -11.94 9.01
N SER A 88 -7.43 -11.46 9.75
CA SER A 88 -8.33 -12.29 10.57
C SER A 88 -9.74 -12.16 10.00
N LEU A 89 -10.07 -12.99 9.00
CA LEU A 89 -11.45 -13.10 8.53
C LEU A 89 -12.26 -13.80 9.63
N ARG A 90 -13.09 -13.05 10.35
CA ARG A 90 -14.13 -13.65 11.20
C ARG A 90 -15.32 -13.98 10.29
N GLY A 91 -15.56 -15.28 10.09
CA GLY A 91 -16.77 -15.81 9.46
C GLY A 91 -17.92 -15.95 10.43
#